data_AF-D6Z5I6-F1
#
_entry.id   AF-D6Z5I6-F1
#
_cell.length_a   1.000
_cell.length_b   1.000
_cell.length_c   1.000
_cell.angle_alpha   90.00
_cell.angle_beta   90.00
_cell.angle_gamma   90.00
#
_symmetry.space_group_name_H-M   'P 1'
#
loop_
_entity.id
_entity.type
_entity.pdbx_description
1 polymer ?
#
loop_
_entity_poly.entity_id
_entity_poly.type
_entity_poly.pdbx_seq_one_letter_code
_entity_poly.pdbx_strand_id
1 'polypeptide(L)'
;MKSQEIFQKTFGTPRDPRSPEYRAGVLAALRFRFGEATTIATPHQAGTAQADAFFAGLAEGHALARAHHKTMSASAKIKTETLAASNQQR
;
A
#
# COMPACT_ATOMS: atom_id res chain seq x y z
N MET A 1 -10.91 -5.34 3.63
CA MET A 1 -10.27 -4.01 3.49
C MET A 1 -9.02 -4.16 2.65
N LYS A 2 -8.82 -3.29 1.65
CA LYS A 2 -7.72 -3.41 0.69
C LYS A 2 -6.37 -3.07 1.32
N SER A 3 -6.37 -2.11 2.25
CA SER A 3 -5.16 -1.75 3.02
C SER A 3 -4.59 -2.96 3.76
N GLN A 4 -5.45 -3.71 4.46
CA GLN A 4 -5.06 -4.87 5.27
C GLN A 4 -4.51 -6.01 4.41
N GLU A 5 -5.09 -6.26 3.24
CA GLU A 5 -4.62 -7.30 2.31
C GLU A 5 -3.19 -7.02 1.85
N ILE A 6 -2.92 -5.78 1.42
CA ILE A 6 -1.58 -5.36 0.97
C ILE A 6 -0.60 -5.38 2.14
N PHE A 7 -1.04 -4.94 3.31
CA PHE A 7 -0.24 -4.98 4.54
C PHE A 7 0.16 -6.43 4.89
N GLN A 8 -0.80 -7.36 4.91
CA GLN A 8 -0.52 -8.77 5.22
C GLN A 8 0.34 -9.44 4.15
N LYS A 9 0.17 -9.10 2.87
CA LYS A 9 1.09 -9.58 1.83
C LYS A 9 2.54 -9.10 2.05
N THR A 10 2.71 -7.93 2.63
CA THR A 10 4.03 -7.30 2.84
C THR A 10 4.71 -7.76 4.13
N PHE A 11 3.92 -8.05 5.18
CA PHE A 11 4.42 -8.35 6.54
C PHE A 11 3.94 -9.69 7.12
N GLY A 12 3.13 -10.46 6.40
CA GLY A 12 2.61 -11.76 6.85
C GLY A 12 3.61 -12.91 6.72
N THR A 13 4.74 -12.69 6.06
CA THR A 13 5.91 -13.59 6.07
C THR A 13 6.97 -13.05 7.02
N PRO A 14 7.73 -13.90 7.74
CA PRO A 14 8.86 -13.44 8.54
C PRO A 14 9.84 -12.63 7.68
N ARG A 15 9.91 -11.33 7.97
CA ARG A 15 10.94 -10.39 7.49
C ARG A 15 11.78 -9.97 8.69
N ASP A 16 12.88 -9.27 8.44
CA ASP A 16 13.59 -8.51 9.47
C ASP A 16 12.60 -7.83 10.44
N PRO A 17 12.84 -7.89 11.76
CA PRO A 17 11.93 -7.32 12.75
C PRO A 17 11.80 -5.81 12.56
N ARG A 18 10.76 -5.38 11.84
CA ARG A 18 10.35 -3.98 11.75
C ARG A 18 9.52 -3.59 12.96
N SER A 19 9.80 -2.40 13.52
CA SER A 19 9.14 -1.91 14.73
C SER A 19 7.62 -1.77 14.56
N PRO A 20 6.84 -1.80 15.65
CA PRO A 20 5.40 -1.56 15.62
C PRO A 20 5.03 -0.22 14.98
N GLU A 21 5.80 0.84 15.23
CA GLU A 21 5.55 2.20 14.73
C GLU A 21 5.70 2.28 13.22
N TYR A 22 6.73 1.62 12.68
CA TYR A 22 6.93 1.50 11.24
C TYR A 22 5.72 0.81 10.58
N ARG A 23 5.28 -0.31 11.14
CA ARG A 23 4.12 -1.06 10.64
C ARG A 23 2.84 -0.21 10.72
N ALA A 24 2.64 0.52 11.81
CA ALA A 24 1.51 1.43 11.99
C ALA A 24 1.51 2.53 10.92
N GLY A 25 2.67 3.13 10.63
CA GLY A 25 2.84 4.10 9.54
C GLY A 25 2.45 3.53 8.18
N VAL A 26 2.94 2.34 7.83
CA VAL A 26 2.58 1.69 6.55
C VAL A 26 1.08 1.48 6.44
N LEU A 27 0.44 0.96 7.47
CA LEU A 27 -1.00 0.71 7.46
C LEU A 27 -1.81 2.01 7.38
N ALA A 28 -1.39 3.06 8.07
CA ALA A 28 -2.05 4.36 8.01
C ALA A 28 -2.01 4.97 6.60
N ALA A 29 -0.85 4.92 5.94
CA ALA A 29 -0.72 5.35 4.55
C ALA A 29 -1.60 4.54 3.60
N LEU A 30 -1.64 3.21 3.75
CA LEU A 30 -2.49 2.35 2.91
C LEU A 30 -3.98 2.67 3.09
N ARG A 31 -4.45 2.79 4.35
CA ARG A 31 -5.84 3.16 4.64
C ARG A 31 -6.23 4.48 4.00
N PHE A 32 -5.38 5.51 4.12
CA PHE A 32 -5.60 6.79 3.48
C PHE A 32 -5.66 6.68 1.95
N ARG A 33 -4.72 5.96 1.33
CA ARG A 33 -4.66 5.85 -0.13
C ARG A 33 -5.79 5.04 -0.76
N PHE A 34 -6.36 4.09 -0.01
CA PHE A 34 -7.51 3.29 -0.45
C PHE A 34 -8.86 3.86 0.01
N GLY A 35 -8.89 5.08 0.57
CA GLY A 35 -10.14 5.75 0.99
C GLY A 35 -10.78 5.17 2.24
N GLU A 36 -10.06 4.35 3.01
CA GLU A 36 -10.53 3.76 4.26
C GLU A 36 -10.30 4.69 5.46
N ALA A 37 -9.53 5.76 5.28
CA ALA A 37 -9.34 6.85 6.23
C ALA A 37 -9.25 8.19 5.49
N THR A 38 -9.79 9.25 6.09
CA THR A 38 -9.77 10.61 5.52
C THR A 38 -8.52 11.40 5.90
N THR A 39 -7.87 11.05 7.00
CA THR A 39 -6.65 11.69 7.51
C THR A 39 -5.68 10.68 8.09
N ILE A 40 -4.39 11.04 8.17
CA ILE A 40 -3.36 10.26 8.85
C ILE A 40 -3.01 10.97 10.16
N ALA A 41 -3.35 10.34 11.29
CA ALA A 41 -2.94 10.85 12.61
C ALA A 41 -1.52 10.36 12.92
N THR A 42 -0.65 11.27 13.37
CA THR A 42 0.70 10.96 13.86
C THR A 42 0.68 10.91 15.40
N PRO A 43 0.71 9.72 16.02
CA PRO A 43 0.56 9.59 17.48
C PRO A 43 1.85 9.90 18.25
N HIS A 44 2.98 10.04 17.56
CA HIS A 44 4.29 10.24 18.17
C HIS A 44 4.72 11.71 18.08
N GLN A 45 5.36 12.20 19.14
CA GLN A 45 5.96 13.53 19.16
C GLN A 45 7.09 13.62 18.11
N ALA A 46 7.13 14.71 17.36
CA ALA A 46 8.17 14.96 16.37
C ALA A 46 9.57 14.97 17.01
N GLY A 47 10.57 14.45 16.28
CA GLY A 47 11.96 14.34 16.75
C GLY A 47 12.24 13.12 17.64
N THR A 48 11.30 12.18 17.75
CA THR A 48 11.50 10.91 18.46
C THR A 48 11.78 9.77 17.48
N ALA A 49 12.51 8.74 17.93
CA ALA A 49 12.76 7.54 17.12
C ALA A 49 11.46 6.85 16.68
N GLN A 50 10.42 6.88 17.51
CA GLN A 50 9.09 6.37 17.20
C GLN A 50 8.43 7.15 16.05
N ALA A 51 8.53 8.49 16.08
CA ALA A 51 8.04 9.33 15.00
C ALA A 51 8.80 9.07 13.70
N ASP A 52 10.13 8.99 13.76
CA ASP A 52 10.96 8.69 12.58
C ASP A 52 10.61 7.33 11.97
N ALA A 53 10.43 6.30 12.81
CA ALA A 53 9.98 4.99 12.36
C ALA A 53 8.59 5.04 11.71
N PHE A 54 7.64 5.78 12.29
CA PHE A 54 6.30 5.96 11.74
C PHE A 54 6.33 6.69 10.39
N PHE A 55 7.10 7.77 10.26
CA PHE A 55 7.25 8.50 9.00
C PHE A 55 7.96 7.67 7.92
N ALA A 56 8.96 6.88 8.30
CA ALA A 56 9.56 5.91 7.38
C ALA A 56 8.52 4.88 6.90
N GLY A 57 7.66 4.41 7.80
CA GLY A 57 6.53 3.54 7.46
C GLY A 57 5.53 4.19 6.51
N LEU A 58 5.18 5.47 6.71
CA LEU A 58 4.30 6.22 5.81
C LEU A 58 4.88 6.30 4.39
N ALA A 59 6.16 6.60 4.27
CA ALA A 59 6.85 6.68 2.98
C ALA A 59 6.76 5.35 2.21
N GLU A 60 7.04 4.23 2.89
CA GLU A 60 6.92 2.89 2.32
C GLU A 60 5.46 2.58 1.94
N GLY A 61 4.50 2.85 2.83
CA GLY A 61 3.08 2.58 2.55
C GLY A 61 2.56 3.34 1.33
N HIS A 62 3.00 4.58 1.12
CA HIS A 62 2.71 5.31 -0.10
C HIS A 62 3.35 4.69 -1.34
N ALA A 63 4.59 4.20 -1.24
CA ALA A 63 5.24 3.49 -2.34
C ALA A 63 4.49 2.20 -2.71
N LEU A 64 4.07 1.41 -1.73
CA LEU A 64 3.27 0.20 -1.92
C LEU A 64 1.93 0.50 -2.61
N ALA A 65 1.22 1.55 -2.19
CA ALA A 65 -0.03 1.96 -2.82
C ALA A 65 0.17 2.33 -4.31
N ARG A 66 1.23 3.09 -4.62
CA ARG A 66 1.58 3.43 -6.02
C ARG A 66 1.89 2.20 -6.85
N ALA A 67 2.71 1.28 -6.32
CA ALA A 67 3.03 0.03 -6.99
C ALA A 67 1.77 -0.80 -7.27
N HIS A 68 0.86 -0.89 -6.29
CA HIS A 68 -0.41 -1.60 -6.46
C HIS A 68 -1.28 -0.99 -7.57
N HIS A 69 -1.42 0.34 -7.61
CA HIS A 69 -2.18 1.02 -8.66
C HIS A 69 -1.56 0.81 -10.04
N LYS A 70 -0.22 0.85 -10.15
CA LYS A 70 0.50 0.56 -11.39
C LYS A 70 0.22 -0.85 -11.90
N THR A 71 0.30 -1.85 -11.02
CA THR A 71 0.02 -3.25 -11.36
C THR A 71 -1.44 -3.43 -11.80
N MET A 72 -2.40 -2.83 -11.09
CA MET A 72 -3.82 -2.89 -11.45
C MET A 72 -4.10 -2.25 -12.82
N SER A 73 -3.48 -1.10 -13.11
CA SER A 73 -3.61 -0.44 -14.42
C SER A 73 -3.01 -1.29 -15.55
N ALA A 74 -1.85 -1.91 -15.33
CA ALA A 74 -1.23 -2.79 -16.31
C ALA A 74 -2.07 -4.04 -16.59
N SER A 75 -2.57 -4.72 -15.55
CA SER A 75 -3.44 -5.89 -15.70
C SER A 75 -4.78 -5.54 -16.36
N ALA A 76 -5.34 -4.34 -16.11
CA ALA A 76 -6.55 -3.90 -16.78
C ALA A 76 -6.34 -3.74 -18.29
N LYS A 77 -5.23 -3.10 -18.72
CA LYS A 77 -4.88 -2.94 -20.14
C LYS A 77 -4.77 -4.28 -20.88
N ILE A 78 -4.05 -5.25 -20.28
CA ILE A 78 -3.88 -6.60 -20.87
C ILE A 78 -5.25 -7.28 -21.08
N LYS A 79 -6.15 -7.19 -20.09
CA LYS A 79 -7.49 -7.78 -20.21
C LYS A 79 -8.30 -7.13 -21.34
N THR A 80 -8.25 -5.81 -21.48
CA THR A 80 -8.98 -5.09 -22.53
C THR A 80 -8.47 -5.43 -23.92
N GLU A 81 -7.15 -5.50 -24.11
CA GLU A 81 -6.52 -5.86 -25.39
C GLU A 81 -6.79 -7.32 -25.79
N THR A 82 -6.78 -8.22 -24.81
CA THR A 82 -7.09 -9.65 -25.04
C THR A 82 -8.56 -9.86 -25.41
N LEU A 83 -9.48 -9.11 -24.78
CA LEU A 83 -10.91 -9.15 -25.11
C LEU A 83 -11.20 -8.58 -26.50
N ALA A 84 -10.49 -7.51 -26.89
CA ALA A 84 -10.61 -6.91 -28.21
C ALA A 84 -10.11 -7.86 -29.32
N ALA A 85 -8.97 -8.52 -29.11
CA ALA A 85 -8.42 -9.48 -30.06
C ALA A 85 -9.34 -10.70 -30.28
N SER A 86 -10.02 -11.18 -29.23
CA SER A 86 -10.94 -12.32 -29.32
C SER A 86 -12.26 -12.00 -30.04
N ASN A 87 -12.67 -10.73 -30.08
CA ASN A 87 -13.93 -10.30 -30.72
C ASN A 87 -13.76 -9.94 -32.21
N GLN A 88 -12.52 -9.79 -32.70
CA GLN A 88 -12.22 -9.45 -34.09
C GLN A 88 -12.06 -10.69 -35.00
N GLN A 89 -12.14 -11.90 -34.42
CA GLN A 89 -12.07 -13.18 -35.12
C GLN A 89 -13.45 -13.89 -35.23
N ARG A 90 -14.54 -13.16 -35.07
CA ARG A 90 -15.92 -13.61 -35.27
C ARG A 90 -16.58 -12.79 -36.36
#